data_AF-A0A2J5PVI5-F1
#
_entry.id   AF-A0A2J5PVI5-F1
#
_cell.length_a   1.000
_cell.length_b   1.000
_cell.length_c   1.000
_cell.angle_alpha   90.00
_cell.angle_beta   90.00
_cell.angle_gamma   90.00
#
_symmetry.space_group_name_H-M   'P 1'
#
loop_
_entity.id
_entity.type
_entity.pdbx_description
1 polymer ?
#
loop_
_entity_poly.entity_id
_entity_poly.type
_entity_poly.pdbx_seq_one_letter_code
_entity_poly.pdbx_strand_id
1 'polypeptide(L)'
;RDQNNKATSVVQSARQKALGITQGIWKHSHAGKKPRQSHVKANGKLFDLSKGMLIDGEHIMPGELPNCRCTWEAVIPGLSKQD
;
A
#
# COMPACT_ATOMS: atom_id res chain seq x y z
N ARG A 1 -16.06 -9.88 0.13
CA ARG A 1 -15.43 -8.67 0.73
C ARG A 1 -13.93 -8.59 0.42
N ASP A 2 -13.25 -9.73 0.29
CA ASP A 2 -11.83 -9.84 -0.04
C ASP A 2 -11.46 -9.30 -1.44
N GLN A 3 -12.22 -9.73 -2.45
CA GLN A 3 -12.04 -9.31 -3.85
C GLN A 3 -12.20 -7.79 -4.04
N ASN A 4 -13.03 -7.14 -3.23
CA ASN A 4 -13.24 -5.69 -3.33
C ASN A 4 -12.00 -4.90 -2.89
N ASN A 5 -11.24 -5.39 -1.91
CA ASN A 5 -10.03 -4.71 -1.45
C ASN A 5 -8.93 -4.79 -2.51
N LYS A 6 -8.77 -5.96 -3.15
CA LYS A 6 -7.85 -6.13 -4.28
C LYS A 6 -8.21 -5.22 -5.45
N ALA A 7 -9.48 -5.22 -5.87
CA ALA A 7 -9.96 -4.34 -6.93
C ALA A 7 -9.78 -2.84 -6.59
N THR A 8 -10.08 -2.45 -5.35
CA THR A 8 -9.89 -1.08 -4.87
C THR A 8 -8.42 -0.67 -4.92
N SER A 9 -7.51 -1.55 -4.50
CA SER A 9 -6.07 -1.29 -4.51
C SER A 9 -5.54 -1.07 -5.92
N VAL A 10 -5.96 -1.91 -6.88
CA VAL A 10 -5.63 -1.76 -8.30
C VAL A 10 -6.16 -0.42 -8.85
N VAL A 11 -7.45 -0.13 -8.66
CA VAL A 11 -8.08 1.10 -9.18
C VAL A 11 -7.45 2.36 -8.55
N GLN A 12 -7.20 2.36 -7.25
CA GLN A 12 -6.57 3.48 -6.55
C GLN A 12 -5.14 3.69 -7.07
N SER A 13 -4.36 2.62 -7.24
CA SER A 13 -3.01 2.74 -7.80
C SER A 13 -3.02 3.31 -9.22
N ALA A 14 -3.98 2.89 -10.07
CA ALA A 14 -4.11 3.39 -11.43
C ALA A 14 -4.46 4.89 -11.47
N ARG A 15 -5.40 5.33 -10.61
CA ARG A 15 -5.77 6.74 -10.47
C ARG A 15 -4.59 7.60 -10.00
N GLN A 16 -3.84 7.11 -9.01
CA GLN A 16 -2.68 7.84 -8.49
C GLN A 16 -1.55 7.94 -9.53
N LYS A 17 -1.30 6.87 -10.28
CA LYS A 17 -0.35 6.88 -11.41
C LYS A 17 -0.76 7.89 -12.48
N ALA A 18 -2.04 7.98 -12.80
CA ALA A 18 -2.56 8.98 -13.74
C ALA A 18 -2.33 10.43 -13.28
N LEU A 19 -2.16 10.65 -11.97
CA LEU A 19 -1.81 11.94 -11.37
C LEU A 19 -0.30 12.13 -11.17
N GLY A 20 0.54 11.23 -11.72
CA GLY A 20 2.00 11.30 -11.60
C GLY A 20 2.55 10.81 -10.25
N ILE A 21 1.72 10.22 -9.39
CA ILE A 21 2.14 9.67 -8.10
C ILE A 21 2.69 8.26 -8.33
N THR A 22 3.99 8.08 -8.07
CA THR A 22 4.70 6.81 -8.29
C THR A 22 5.01 6.06 -7.00
N GLN A 23 4.96 6.73 -5.85
CA GLN A 23 5.35 6.16 -4.56
C GLN A 23 4.24 6.26 -3.52
N GLY A 24 4.24 5.31 -2.60
CA GLY A 24 3.37 5.30 -1.44
C GLY A 24 4.11 4.83 -0.18
N ILE A 25 3.64 5.26 0.98
CA ILE A 25 4.09 4.75 2.27
C ILE A 25 3.08 3.71 2.74
N TRP A 26 3.54 2.48 2.98
CA TRP A 26 2.69 1.39 3.42
C TRP A 26 2.08 1.69 4.81
N LYS A 27 0.78 1.48 4.95
CA LYS A 27 0.05 1.64 6.21
C LYS A 27 -0.60 0.34 6.63
N HIS A 28 -0.10 -0.21 7.73
CA HIS A 28 -0.73 -1.34 8.38
C HIS A 28 -1.97 -0.87 9.15
N SER A 29 -3.11 -1.55 8.96
CA SER A 29 -4.39 -1.13 9.57
C SER A 29 -4.48 -1.35 11.08
N HIS A 30 -3.65 -2.22 11.65
CA HIS A 30 -3.75 -2.68 13.05
C HIS A 30 -5.09 -3.33 13.47
N ALA A 31 -6.06 -3.44 12.56
CA ALA A 31 -7.43 -3.91 12.83
C ALA A 31 -7.58 -5.45 12.78
N GLY A 32 -6.52 -6.20 12.47
CA GLY A 32 -6.56 -7.66 12.39
C GLY A 32 -6.31 -8.32 13.74
N LYS A 33 -7.14 -9.30 14.13
CA LYS A 33 -6.94 -10.08 15.37
C LYS A 33 -5.60 -10.83 15.42
N LYS A 34 -5.12 -11.29 14.26
CA LYS A 34 -3.81 -11.91 14.07
C LYS A 34 -3.08 -11.15 12.96
N PRO A 35 -2.33 -10.08 13.28
CA PRO A 35 -1.64 -9.30 12.26
C PRO A 35 -0.50 -10.11 11.64
N ARG A 36 -0.34 -9.99 10.32
CA ARG A 36 0.80 -10.59 9.60
C ARG A 36 2.05 -9.77 9.92
N GLN A 37 3.03 -10.37 10.57
CA GLN A 37 4.22 -9.65 11.06
C GLN A 37 5.01 -8.97 9.94
N SER A 38 5.04 -9.57 8.75
CA SER A 38 5.67 -8.97 7.58
C SER A 38 4.99 -7.67 7.13
N HIS A 39 3.66 -7.59 7.21
CA HIS A 39 2.89 -6.37 6.93
C HIS A 39 3.05 -5.31 8.03
N VAL A 40 3.22 -5.73 9.29
CA VAL A 40 3.54 -4.81 10.39
C VAL A 40 4.93 -4.21 10.17
N LYS A 41 5.92 -5.03 9.81
CA LYS A 41 7.28 -4.59 9.45
C LYS A 41 7.32 -3.73 8.18
N ALA A 42 6.31 -3.84 7.33
CA ALA A 42 6.15 -2.99 6.15
C ALA A 42 5.60 -1.59 6.50
N ASN A 43 4.91 -1.44 7.64
CA ASN A 43 4.33 -0.16 8.05
C ASN A 43 5.36 0.98 8.06
N GLY A 44 5.03 2.09 7.43
CA GLY A 44 5.89 3.26 7.31
C GLY A 44 6.96 3.17 6.21
N LYS A 45 7.07 2.04 5.49
CA LYS A 45 8.07 1.90 4.42
C LYS A 45 7.54 2.42 3.09
N LEU A 46 8.43 3.05 2.33
CA LEU A 46 8.19 3.51 0.98
C LEU A 46 8.16 2.32 0.01
N PHE A 47 7.24 2.34 -0.94
CA PHE A 47 7.17 1.36 -2.03
C PHE A 47 6.69 2.03 -3.32
N ASP A 48 6.90 1.33 -4.43
CA ASP A 48 6.53 1.78 -5.78
C ASP A 48 5.10 1.33 -6.10
N LEU A 49 4.22 2.25 -6.49
CA LEU A 49 2.82 1.97 -6.84
C LEU A 49 2.67 1.09 -8.10
N SER A 50 3.68 1.07 -8.98
CA SER A 50 3.71 0.23 -10.19
C SER A 50 4.12 -1.21 -9.91
N LYS A 51 5.03 -1.42 -8.95
CA LYS A 51 5.57 -2.74 -8.62
C LYS A 51 4.92 -3.37 -7.40
N GLY A 52 4.42 -2.56 -6.46
CA GLY A 52 4.08 -3.02 -5.12
C GLY A 52 5.31 -3.09 -4.21
N MET A 53 5.10 -3.61 -3.01
CA MET A 53 6.15 -3.76 -2.01
C MET A 53 6.63 -5.21 -1.94
N LEU A 54 7.95 -5.43 -1.93
CA LEU A 54 8.53 -6.74 -1.72
C LEU A 54 8.35 -7.17 -0.26
N ILE A 55 7.42 -8.09 -0.02
CA ILE A 55 7.08 -8.65 1.29
C ILE A 55 7.08 -10.18 1.16
N ASP A 56 7.82 -10.85 2.05
CA ASP A 56 7.94 -12.32 2.08
C ASP A 56 8.36 -12.93 0.72
N GLY A 57 9.14 -12.19 -0.08
CA GLY A 57 9.63 -12.63 -1.40
C GLY A 57 8.70 -12.31 -2.57
N GLU A 58 7.51 -11.77 -2.31
CA GLU A 58 6.53 -11.40 -3.34
C GLU A 58 6.29 -9.89 -3.38
N HIS A 59 6.06 -9.36 -4.57
CA HIS A 59 5.63 -7.97 -4.73
C HIS A 59 4.11 -7.90 -4.60
N ILE A 60 3.64 -7.26 -3.53
CA ILE A 60 2.21 -7.15 -3.25
C ILE A 60 1.81 -5.70 -2.97
N MET A 61 0.55 -5.38 -3.25
CA MET A 61 -0.05 -4.12 -2.86
C MET A 61 -0.72 -4.20 -1.47
N PRO A 62 -0.81 -3.09 -0.73
CA PRO A 62 -1.63 -3.05 0.48
C PRO A 62 -3.08 -3.43 0.16
N GLY A 63 -3.66 -4.31 0.98
CA GLY A 63 -5.02 -4.80 0.82
C GLY A 63 -5.20 -5.88 -0.25
N GLU A 64 -4.13 -6.31 -0.92
CA GLU A 64 -4.22 -7.33 -1.99
C GLU A 64 -4.45 -8.75 -1.47
N LEU A 65 -3.78 -9.12 -0.38
CA LEU A 65 -3.88 -10.48 0.17
C LEU A 65 -5.17 -10.68 0.98
N PRO A 66 -5.66 -11.93 1.10
CA PRO A 66 -6.91 -12.18 1.80
C PRO A 66 -6.94 -11.74 3.26
N ASN A 67 -8.05 -11.12 3.66
CA ASN A 67 -8.29 -10.49 4.94
C ASN A 67 -7.28 -9.38 5.30
N CYS A 68 -6.50 -8.89 4.33
CA CYS A 68 -5.64 -7.73 4.50
C CYS A 68 -6.47 -6.45 4.42
N ARG A 69 -6.27 -5.57 5.41
CA ARG A 69 -6.88 -4.23 5.44
C ARG A 69 -5.83 -3.12 5.37
N CYS A 70 -4.58 -3.46 5.04
CA CYS A 70 -3.52 -2.47 4.87
C CYS A 70 -3.87 -1.51 3.73
N THR A 71 -3.44 -0.27 3.86
CA THR A 71 -3.62 0.80 2.88
C THR A 71 -2.26 1.47 2.66
N TRP A 72 -2.25 2.64 2.01
CA TRP A 72 -1.05 3.46 1.90
C TRP A 72 -1.39 4.94 1.90
N GLU A 73 -0.39 5.74 2.25
CA GLU A 73 -0.39 7.18 2.01
C GLU A 73 0.35 7.45 0.69
N ALA A 74 -0.27 8.21 -0.21
CA ALA A 74 0.38 8.61 -1.46
C ALA A 74 1.48 9.63 -1.17
N VAL A 75 2.67 9.43 -1.76
CA VAL A 75 3.74 10.41 -1.71
C VAL A 75 3.59 11.32 -2.91
N ILE A 76 3.12 12.54 -2.67
CA ILE A 76 2.92 13.54 -3.73
C ILE A 76 4.27 14.19 -4.05
N PRO A 77 4.79 14.04 -5.29
CA PRO A 77 6.03 14.70 -5.70
C PRO A 77 5.89 16.22 -5.60
N GLY A 78 6.83 16.89 -4.95
CA GLY A 78 6.84 18.36 -4.82
C GLY A 78 6.00 18.95 -3.68
N LEU A 79 5.30 18.12 -2.90
CA LEU A 79 4.52 18.54 -1.72
C LEU A 79 5.13 18.09 -0.39
N SER A 80 6.38 17.61 -0.39
CA SER A 80 7.15 17.42 0.83
C SER A 80 7.25 18.77 1.54
N LYS A 81 6.62 18.90 2.70
CA LYS A 81 6.74 20.09 3.56
C LYS A 81 8.21 20.48 3.64
N GLN A 82 8.52 21.68 3.14
CA GLN A 82 9.68 22.41 3.60
C GLN A 82 9.37 22.79 5.04
N ASP A 83 9.98 22.08 5.98
CA ASP A 83 10.19 22.60 7.34
C ASP A 83 11.55 23.30 7.37
#